data_AF-A0AAD4NB66-F1
#
_entry.id   AF-A0AAD4NB66-F1
#
_cell.length_a   1.000
_cell.length_b   1.000
_cell.length_c   1.000
_cell.angle_alpha   90.00
_cell.angle_beta   90.00
_cell.angle_gamma   90.00
#
_symmetry.space_group_name_H-M   'P 1'
#
loop_
_entity.id
_entity.type
_entity.pdbx_description
1 polymer ?
#
loop_
_entity_poly.entity_id
_entity_poly.type
_entity_poly.pdbx_seq_one_letter_code
_entity_poly.pdbx_strand_id
1 'polypeptide(L)'
;MDTALVVLVSLKLENRLFEEYRCDRTLNIGLNVNELYKVMKWAKKQDSCLIQYDEYDRDKVMITFVDPCERKQETKMRQMEIQHDRIEVPDGGYSCVIDMPSTEFHRTCKDIATFSETLVITASLSGGVEFSGCGDSVETTVSYPVNQPNDIHKKDGVQIVVKEDVKAMFTMKYMNHFANAHNLSERVKISLSNNEAIRIEYDLDYGYLRFYLGSKIEGDIY
;
A
#
# COMPACT_ATOMS: atom_id res chain seq x y z
N MET A 1 0.42 -10.69 -7.12
CA MET A 1 -0.01 -11.37 -5.89
C MET A 1 1.21 -11.99 -5.24
N ASP A 2 1.18 -12.19 -3.93
CA ASP A 2 2.17 -13.04 -3.28
C ASP A 2 1.97 -14.50 -3.70
N THR A 3 2.94 -15.36 -3.39
CA THR A 3 2.91 -16.79 -3.77
C THR A 3 1.74 -17.55 -3.14
N ALA A 4 1.09 -17.00 -2.10
CA ALA A 4 -0.10 -17.58 -1.47
C ALA A 4 -1.42 -16.97 -1.98
N LEU A 5 -1.39 -16.04 -2.95
CA LEU A 5 -2.56 -15.36 -3.51
C LEU A 5 -3.42 -14.58 -2.50
N VAL A 6 -2.87 -14.23 -1.34
CA VAL A 6 -3.60 -13.55 -0.25
C VAL A 6 -3.44 -12.03 -0.33
N VAL A 7 -2.41 -11.55 -1.05
CA VAL A 7 -2.08 -10.12 -1.16
C VAL A 7 -2.23 -9.60 -2.59
N LEU A 8 -2.91 -8.46 -2.71
CA LEU A 8 -2.96 -7.66 -3.93
C LEU A 8 -2.33 -6.28 -3.68
N VAL A 9 -1.53 -5.82 -4.63
CA VAL A 9 -0.97 -4.46 -4.65
C VAL A 9 -1.48 -3.77 -5.91
N SER A 10 -2.05 -2.57 -5.75
CA SER A 10 -2.58 -1.75 -6.84
C SER A 10 -1.95 -0.36 -6.78
N LEU A 11 -1.18 -0.03 -7.81
CA LEU A 11 -0.58 1.28 -8.01
C LEU A 11 -1.29 1.97 -9.17
N LYS A 12 -1.75 3.20 -8.95
CA LYS A 12 -2.27 4.07 -10.01
C LYS A 12 -1.44 5.34 -10.04
N LEU A 13 -0.88 5.66 -11.21
CA LEU A 13 -0.24 6.93 -11.49
C LEU A 13 -1.02 7.57 -12.64
N GLU A 14 -1.57 8.76 -12.42
CA GLU A 14 -2.33 9.47 -13.44
C GLU A 14 -1.40 10.21 -14.39
N ASN A 15 -1.86 10.44 -15.62
CA ASN A 15 -1.07 11.11 -16.67
C ASN A 15 -0.52 12.48 -16.24
N ARG A 16 -1.27 13.23 -15.42
CA ARG A 16 -0.86 14.53 -14.86
C ARG A 16 0.30 14.47 -13.84
N LEU A 17 0.70 13.27 -13.40
CA LEU A 17 1.89 13.08 -12.59
C LEU A 17 3.18 13.30 -13.39
N PHE A 18 3.14 13.08 -14.71
CA PHE A 18 4.30 13.10 -15.58
C PHE A 18 4.44 14.48 -16.24
N GLU A 19 5.68 14.96 -16.36
CA GLU A 19 6.00 16.18 -17.13
C GLU A 19 5.57 16.03 -18.60
N GLU A 20 5.83 14.85 -19.17
CA GLU A 20 5.37 14.46 -20.50
C GLU A 20 4.73 13.06 -20.43
N TYR A 21 3.54 12.92 -21.02
CA TYR A 21 2.85 11.64 -21.12
C TYR A 21 2.21 11.46 -22.50
N ARG A 22 2.52 10.34 -23.15
CA ARG A 22 1.86 9.92 -24.40
C ARG A 22 1.67 8.41 -24.40
N CYS A 23 0.43 7.97 -24.57
CA CYS A 23 0.05 6.57 -24.69
C CYS A 23 -1.14 6.47 -25.66
N ASP A 24 -0.85 6.14 -26.92
CA ASP A 24 -1.84 6.23 -28.02
C ASP A 24 -2.91 5.13 -27.95
N ARG A 25 -2.62 4.05 -27.22
CA ARG A 25 -3.53 2.91 -26.99
C ARG A 25 -3.21 2.24 -25.65
N THR A 26 -4.17 1.51 -25.10
CA THR A 26 -3.91 0.68 -23.91
C THR A 26 -2.84 -0.37 -24.21
N LEU A 27 -1.74 -0.32 -23.45
CA LEU A 27 -0.63 -1.27 -23.54
C LEU A 27 -0.53 -2.08 -22.24
N ASN A 28 -0.35 -3.38 -22.38
CA ASN A 28 -0.03 -4.28 -21.26
C ASN A 28 1.45 -4.61 -21.31
N ILE A 29 2.19 -4.18 -20.29
CA ILE A 29 3.64 -4.34 -20.22
C ILE A 29 3.96 -5.17 -18.98
N GLY A 30 4.48 -6.37 -19.19
CA GLY A 30 4.92 -7.24 -18.10
C GLY A 30 6.39 -7.04 -17.79
N LEU A 31 6.72 -6.65 -16.56
CA LEU A 31 8.11 -6.45 -16.11
C LEU A 31 8.39 -7.23 -14.81
N ASN A 32 9.62 -7.72 -14.69
CA ASN A 32 10.11 -8.23 -13.43
C ASN A 32 10.35 -7.05 -12.47
N VAL A 33 9.53 -6.94 -11.42
CA VAL A 33 9.60 -5.83 -10.44
C VAL A 33 10.92 -5.80 -9.67
N ASN A 34 11.55 -6.95 -9.41
CA ASN A 34 12.85 -7.00 -8.73
C ASN A 34 13.97 -6.42 -9.60
N GLU A 35 13.97 -6.74 -10.89
CA GLU A 35 14.92 -6.13 -11.83
C GLU A 35 14.61 -4.64 -12.05
N LEU A 36 13.32 -4.27 -12.13
CA LEU A 36 12.92 -2.86 -12.24
C LEU A 36 13.44 -2.06 -11.04
N TYR A 37 13.28 -2.58 -9.83
CA TYR A 37 13.81 -1.96 -8.62
C TYR A 37 15.33 -1.74 -8.68
N LYS A 38 16.10 -2.70 -9.20
CA LYS A 38 17.55 -2.55 -9.38
C LYS A 38 17.89 -1.45 -10.39
N VAL A 39 17.14 -1.35 -11.50
CA VAL A 39 17.33 -0.29 -12.51
C VAL A 39 16.97 1.07 -11.93
N MET A 40 15.84 1.18 -11.22
CA MET A 40 15.38 2.43 -10.60
C MET A 40 16.36 2.97 -9.54
N LYS A 41 17.17 2.10 -8.91
CA LYS A 41 18.23 2.52 -7.97
C LYS A 41 19.37 3.32 -8.61
N TRP A 42 19.50 3.31 -9.93
CA TRP A 42 20.54 4.09 -10.61
C TRP A 42 20.17 5.57 -10.73
N ALA A 43 18.88 5.90 -10.67
CA ALA A 43 18.39 7.26 -10.69
C ALA A 43 18.80 8.02 -9.42
N LYS A 44 19.33 9.22 -9.60
CA LYS A 44 19.53 10.18 -8.52
C LYS A 44 18.34 11.13 -8.42
N LYS A 45 18.25 11.85 -7.31
CA LYS A 45 17.13 12.76 -6.98
C LYS A 45 16.85 13.84 -8.05
N GLN A 46 17.86 14.24 -8.82
CA GLN A 46 17.75 15.30 -9.84
C GLN A 46 17.74 14.76 -11.28
N ASP A 47 17.79 13.43 -11.45
CA ASP A 47 17.79 12.83 -12.79
C ASP A 47 16.36 12.82 -13.33
N SER A 48 16.21 13.09 -14.62
CA SER A 48 14.96 12.78 -15.32
C SER A 48 14.88 11.28 -15.63
N CYS A 49 13.67 10.72 -15.61
CA CYS A 49 13.41 9.33 -15.95
C CYS A 49 12.38 9.25 -17.07
N LEU A 50 12.75 8.59 -18.17
CA LEU A 50 11.88 8.38 -19.32
C LEU A 50 11.68 6.88 -19.55
N ILE A 51 10.42 6.44 -19.58
CA ILE A 51 10.03 5.06 -19.87
C ILE A 51 9.40 5.03 -21.26
N GLN A 52 9.93 4.19 -22.15
CA GLN A 52 9.48 4.09 -23.54
C GLN A 52 9.23 2.63 -23.93
N TYR A 53 8.14 2.43 -24.68
CA TYR A 53 7.81 1.18 -25.33
C TYR A 53 7.82 1.42 -26.84
N ASP A 54 8.60 0.65 -27.58
CA ASP A 54 8.68 0.71 -29.04
C ASP A 54 7.85 -0.44 -29.64
N GLU A 55 6.88 -0.10 -30.49
CA GLU A 55 6.03 -1.09 -31.16
C GLU A 55 6.80 -1.97 -32.15
N TYR A 56 7.99 -1.55 -32.58
CA TYR A 56 8.88 -2.32 -33.44
C TYR A 56 9.83 -3.23 -32.63
N ASP A 57 10.09 -2.95 -31.35
CA ASP A 57 10.92 -3.76 -30.43
C ASP A 57 10.09 -4.18 -29.19
N ARG A 58 8.98 -4.89 -29.44
CA ARG A 58 7.96 -5.24 -28.43
C ARG A 58 8.46 -6.09 -27.27
N ASP A 59 9.61 -6.74 -27.39
CA ASP A 59 10.17 -7.61 -26.35
C ASP A 59 10.85 -6.81 -25.22
N LYS A 60 11.00 -5.50 -25.38
CA LYS A 60 11.77 -4.67 -24.46
C LYS A 60 11.03 -3.40 -24.06
N VAL A 61 11.32 -2.93 -22.86
CA VAL A 61 10.96 -1.59 -22.38
C VAL A 61 12.25 -0.84 -22.14
N MET A 62 12.33 0.38 -22.64
CA MET A 62 13.50 1.23 -22.48
C MET A 62 13.28 2.18 -21.30
N ILE A 63 14.27 2.26 -20.41
CA ILE A 63 14.33 3.23 -19.32
C ILE A 63 15.59 4.06 -19.53
N THR A 64 15.40 5.37 -19.60
CA THR A 64 16.48 6.34 -19.77
C THR A 64 16.55 7.25 -18.55
N PHE A 65 17.74 7.39 -17.98
CA PHE A 65 18.05 8.42 -16.99
C PHE A 65 18.94 9.48 -17.62
N VAL A 66 18.61 10.76 -17.40
CA VAL A 66 19.46 11.90 -17.81
C VAL A 66 19.72 12.78 -16.60
N ASP A 67 21.00 12.97 -16.26
CA ASP A 67 21.42 13.82 -15.15
C ASP A 67 21.53 15.30 -15.57
N PRO A 68 21.66 16.25 -14.62
CA PRO A 68 21.78 17.69 -14.93
C PRO A 68 23.01 18.09 -15.75
N CYS A 69 23.98 17.18 -15.93
CA CYS A 69 25.18 17.38 -16.74
C CYS A 69 25.02 16.75 -18.14
N GLU A 70 23.80 16.39 -18.54
CA GLU A 70 23.46 15.76 -19.82
C GLU A 70 24.04 14.33 -20.00
N ARG A 71 24.50 13.68 -18.92
CA ARG A 71 24.89 12.27 -19.01
C ARG A 71 23.63 11.42 -19.19
N LYS A 72 23.53 10.76 -20.34
CA LYS A 72 22.46 9.81 -20.65
C LYS A 72 22.87 8.36 -20.30
N GLN A 73 22.01 7.67 -19.57
CA GLN A 73 22.10 6.21 -19.34
C GLN A 73 20.82 5.54 -19.84
N GLU A 74 20.94 4.70 -20.87
CA GLU A 74 19.83 3.97 -21.47
C GLU A 74 19.91 2.49 -21.11
N THR A 75 18.80 1.90 -20.68
CA THR A 75 18.73 0.48 -20.30
C THR A 75 17.47 -0.15 -20.86
N LYS A 76 17.62 -1.34 -21.46
CA LYS A 76 16.51 -2.10 -22.04
C LYS A 76 16.18 -3.30 -21.16
N MET A 77 14.98 -3.32 -20.60
CA MET A 77 14.46 -4.43 -19.82
C MET A 77 13.64 -5.36 -20.70
N ARG A 78 13.89 -6.67 -20.59
CA ARG A 78 13.08 -7.68 -21.30
C ARG A 78 11.69 -7.79 -20.66
N GLN A 79 10.67 -7.83 -21.48
CA GLN A 79 9.30 -8.07 -21.04
C GLN A 79 9.07 -9.54 -20.69
N MET A 80 8.10 -9.75 -19.81
CA MET A 80 7.62 -11.07 -19.45
C MET A 80 6.17 -11.21 -19.93
N GLU A 81 5.82 -12.38 -20.46
CA GLU A 81 4.42 -12.71 -20.66
C GLU A 81 3.76 -12.90 -19.29
N ILE A 82 2.72 -12.11 -19.03
CA ILE A 82 1.93 -12.21 -17.81
C ILE A 82 0.57 -12.76 -18.22
N GLN A 83 0.18 -13.89 -17.64
CA GLN A 83 -1.18 -14.40 -17.77
C GLN A 83 -2.11 -13.45 -17.03
N HIS A 84 -3.07 -12.88 -17.77
CA HIS A 84 -3.97 -11.87 -17.24
C HIS A 84 -5.09 -12.50 -16.41
N ASP A 85 -4.84 -12.74 -15.13
CA ASP A 85 -5.92 -12.88 -14.18
C ASP A 85 -6.38 -11.46 -13.80
N ARG A 86 -7.49 -11.01 -14.40
CA ARG A 86 -8.11 -9.75 -14.00
C ARG A 86 -8.66 -9.91 -12.60
N ILE A 87 -7.93 -9.40 -11.62
CA ILE A 87 -8.39 -9.32 -10.24
C ILE A 87 -9.17 -8.02 -10.11
N GLU A 88 -10.48 -8.15 -9.93
CA GLU A 88 -11.32 -7.01 -9.61
C GLU A 88 -10.92 -6.45 -8.25
N VAL A 89 -10.68 -5.15 -8.21
CA VAL A 89 -10.36 -4.44 -6.99
C VAL A 89 -11.68 -4.25 -6.23
N PRO A 90 -11.79 -4.67 -4.95
CA PRO A 90 -13.02 -4.47 -4.19
C PRO A 90 -13.33 -2.97 -4.07
N ASP A 91 -14.49 -2.56 -4.56
CA ASP A 91 -14.95 -1.17 -4.49
C ASP A 91 -15.91 -0.95 -3.33
N GLY A 92 -15.48 -0.12 -2.37
CA GLY A 92 -16.35 0.50 -1.37
C GLY A 92 -16.92 -0.45 -0.31
N GLY A 93 -17.93 0.02 0.43
CA GLY A 93 -18.68 -0.81 1.38
C GLY A 93 -18.13 -0.91 2.81
N TYR A 94 -16.90 -0.48 3.07
CA TYR A 94 -16.24 -0.71 4.37
C TYR A 94 -17.04 -0.21 5.59
N SER A 95 -17.10 -1.08 6.62
CA SER A 95 -17.75 -0.83 7.90
C SER A 95 -16.95 0.12 8.79
N CYS A 96 -15.63 0.17 8.65
CA CYS A 96 -14.78 1.13 9.34
C CYS A 96 -13.71 1.70 8.40
N VAL A 97 -13.43 3.00 8.56
CA VAL A 97 -12.33 3.71 7.89
C VAL A 97 -11.55 4.50 8.93
N ILE A 98 -10.25 4.26 8.99
CA ILE A 98 -9.29 4.95 9.84
C ILE A 98 -8.37 5.75 8.93
N ASP A 99 -8.25 7.05 9.16
CA ASP A 99 -7.32 7.94 8.48
C ASP A 99 -6.35 8.50 9.52
N MET A 100 -5.06 8.18 9.42
CA MET A 100 -4.06 8.52 10.43
C MET A 100 -2.71 8.91 9.81
N PRO A 101 -1.82 9.59 10.55
CA PRO A 101 -0.44 9.80 10.11
C PRO A 101 0.22 8.46 9.73
N SER A 102 0.83 8.41 8.57
CA SER A 102 1.44 7.18 8.05
C SER A 102 2.61 6.70 8.90
N THR A 103 3.35 7.66 9.49
CA THR A 103 4.45 7.41 10.44
C THR A 103 3.97 6.80 11.75
N GLU A 104 2.78 7.18 12.22
CA GLU A 104 2.15 6.60 13.41
C GLU A 104 1.77 5.15 13.15
N PHE A 105 1.09 4.87 12.03
CA PHE A 105 0.75 3.51 11.65
C PHE A 105 1.99 2.61 11.50
N HIS A 106 3.05 3.15 10.90
CA HIS A 106 4.35 2.47 10.78
C HIS A 106 4.99 2.14 12.11
N ARG A 107 4.98 3.09 13.06
CA ARG A 107 5.48 2.85 14.42
C ARG A 107 4.65 1.78 15.12
N THR A 108 3.33 1.90 15.12
CA THR A 108 2.41 0.93 15.73
C THR A 108 2.64 -0.48 15.19
N CYS A 109 2.78 -0.64 13.87
CA CYS A 109 3.09 -1.94 13.28
C CYS A 109 4.45 -2.49 13.74
N LYS A 110 5.50 -1.66 13.75
CA LYS A 110 6.82 -2.08 14.23
C LYS A 110 6.83 -2.53 15.68
N ASP A 111 6.19 -1.75 16.55
CA ASP A 111 6.14 -2.02 17.99
C ASP A 111 5.44 -3.37 18.24
N ILE A 112 4.27 -3.58 17.63
CA ILE A 112 3.50 -4.83 17.76
C ILE A 112 4.26 -6.04 17.17
N ALA A 113 4.90 -5.87 16.01
CA ALA A 113 5.65 -6.95 15.34
C ALA A 113 6.87 -7.44 16.13
N THR A 114 7.31 -6.68 17.14
CA THR A 114 8.45 -7.07 17.98
C THR A 114 8.12 -8.33 18.79
N PHE A 115 6.86 -8.54 19.15
CA PHE A 115 6.43 -9.63 20.03
C PHE A 115 5.29 -10.49 19.47
N SER A 116 4.57 -10.03 18.44
CA SER A 116 3.46 -10.78 17.85
C SER A 116 3.61 -10.97 16.34
N GLU A 117 3.27 -12.16 15.86
CA GLU A 117 3.16 -12.47 14.43
C GLU A 117 1.82 -12.04 13.83
N THR A 118 0.89 -11.60 14.67
CA THR A 118 -0.51 -11.33 14.32
C THR A 118 -0.96 -9.97 14.85
N LEU A 119 -1.66 -9.23 14.00
CA LEU A 119 -2.38 -8.01 14.36
C LEU A 119 -3.87 -8.32 14.49
N VAL A 120 -4.46 -7.92 15.60
CA VAL A 120 -5.92 -7.84 15.74
C VAL A 120 -6.31 -6.37 15.70
N ILE A 121 -7.18 -6.00 14.77
CA ILE A 121 -7.76 -4.66 14.70
C ILE A 121 -9.21 -4.76 15.15
N THR A 122 -9.55 -4.05 16.22
CA THR A 122 -10.93 -3.95 16.72
C THR A 122 -11.38 -2.51 16.61
N ALA A 123 -12.51 -2.27 15.94
CA ALA A 123 -13.15 -0.98 15.88
C ALA A 123 -14.57 -1.09 16.44
N SER A 124 -14.95 -0.17 17.32
CA SER A 124 -16.30 -0.13 17.89
C SER A 124 -16.92 1.26 17.80
N LEU A 125 -18.24 1.32 17.70
CA LEU A 125 -19.00 2.57 17.60
C LEU A 125 -18.78 3.51 18.80
N SER A 126 -18.51 2.97 19.99
CA SER A 126 -18.37 3.72 21.23
C SER A 126 -16.91 3.83 21.74
N GLY A 127 -16.03 2.93 21.32
CA GLY A 127 -14.68 2.78 21.89
C GLY A 127 -13.52 3.25 21.00
N GLY A 128 -13.74 3.43 19.70
CA GLY A 128 -12.70 3.87 18.76
C GLY A 128 -12.08 2.69 18.03
N VAL A 129 -10.77 2.74 17.80
CA VAL A 129 -10.01 1.63 17.22
C VAL A 129 -8.87 1.20 18.14
N GLU A 130 -8.65 -0.10 18.20
CA GLU A 130 -7.54 -0.73 18.91
C GLU A 130 -6.74 -1.61 17.95
N PHE A 131 -5.42 -1.48 18.03
CA PHE A 131 -4.45 -2.36 17.38
C PHE A 131 -3.79 -3.21 18.46
N SER A 132 -4.01 -4.51 18.43
CA SER A 132 -3.53 -5.42 19.47
C SER A 132 -2.66 -6.53 18.89
N GLY A 133 -1.66 -6.94 19.67
CA GLY A 133 -0.86 -8.12 19.42
C GLY A 133 -0.57 -8.86 20.72
N CYS A 134 -0.57 -10.19 20.64
CA CYS A 134 -0.26 -11.09 21.73
C CYS A 134 0.91 -11.98 21.31
N GLY A 135 1.96 -12.01 22.13
CA GLY A 135 3.07 -12.95 22.05
C GLY A 135 3.15 -13.81 23.31
N ASP A 136 4.16 -14.67 23.41
CA ASP A 136 4.27 -15.66 24.49
C ASP A 136 4.32 -15.07 25.91
N SER A 137 4.83 -13.85 26.06
CA SER A 137 4.99 -13.21 27.38
C SER A 137 4.63 -11.73 27.39
N VAL A 138 4.26 -11.16 26.24
CA VAL A 138 3.99 -9.74 26.09
C VAL A 138 2.71 -9.56 25.28
N GLU A 139 1.78 -8.80 25.83
CA GLU A 139 0.59 -8.32 25.14
C GLU A 139 0.72 -6.81 24.97
N THR A 140 0.30 -6.29 23.81
CA THR A 140 0.34 -4.87 23.52
C THR A 140 -0.96 -4.46 22.86
N THR A 141 -1.53 -3.34 23.30
CA THR A 141 -2.69 -2.72 22.68
C THR A 141 -2.43 -1.23 22.54
N VAL A 142 -2.66 -0.71 21.33
CA VAL A 142 -2.59 0.72 21.01
C VAL A 142 -3.99 1.18 20.64
N SER A 143 -4.59 2.04 21.46
CA SER A 143 -5.98 2.48 21.31
C SER A 143 -6.06 3.95 20.90
N TYR A 144 -6.96 4.24 19.96
CA TYR A 144 -7.32 5.60 19.55
C TYR A 144 -8.83 5.78 19.71
N PRO A 145 -9.30 6.70 20.57
CA PRO A 145 -10.72 6.87 20.85
C PRO A 145 -11.49 7.44 19.65
N VAL A 146 -12.80 7.19 19.60
CA VAL A 146 -13.67 7.82 18.58
C VAL A 146 -13.55 9.34 18.69
N ASN A 147 -13.50 9.97 17.53
CA ASN A 147 -13.55 11.41 17.35
C ASN A 147 -14.61 12.11 18.23
N GLN A 148 -14.19 12.89 19.24
CA GLN A 148 -15.11 13.80 19.97
C GLN A 148 -15.40 15.12 19.20
N PRO A 149 -16.63 15.65 19.19
CA PRO A 149 -17.03 16.76 18.33
C PRO A 149 -16.27 18.10 18.53
N ASN A 150 -15.56 18.30 19.65
CA ASN A 150 -14.93 19.59 20.01
C ASN A 150 -13.39 19.60 20.01
N ASP A 151 -12.73 18.61 19.42
CA ASP A 151 -11.27 18.51 19.48
C ASP A 151 -10.58 19.30 18.35
N ILE A 152 -9.99 20.45 18.71
CA ILE A 152 -9.50 21.50 17.78
C ILE A 152 -8.18 21.08 17.09
N HIS A 153 -7.51 20.02 17.55
CA HIS A 153 -6.22 19.53 17.02
C HIS A 153 -6.35 18.38 15.98
N LYS A 154 -7.55 18.11 15.46
CA LYS A 154 -7.88 16.88 14.72
C LYS A 154 -7.42 16.74 13.27
N LYS A 155 -7.03 17.81 12.58
CA LYS A 155 -6.62 17.66 11.17
C LYS A 155 -5.34 16.83 11.03
N ASP A 156 -4.47 16.89 12.03
CA ASP A 156 -3.19 16.18 12.03
C ASP A 156 -3.25 14.84 12.80
N GLY A 157 -4.34 14.57 13.51
CA GLY A 157 -4.53 13.36 14.33
C GLY A 157 -5.12 12.17 13.60
N VAL A 158 -5.56 11.18 14.38
CA VAL A 158 -6.28 9.98 13.90
C VAL A 158 -7.76 10.29 13.75
N GLN A 159 -8.31 10.05 12.56
CA GLN A 159 -9.72 10.23 12.25
C GLN A 159 -10.35 8.85 12.01
N ILE A 160 -11.46 8.58 12.68
CA ILE A 160 -12.10 7.26 12.65
C ILE A 160 -13.57 7.46 12.28
N VAL A 161 -14.03 6.69 11.31
CA VAL A 161 -15.44 6.55 10.93
C VAL A 161 -15.81 5.08 11.07
N VAL A 162 -16.66 4.76 12.04
CA VAL A 162 -17.18 3.41 12.29
C VAL A 162 -18.68 3.42 11.99
N LYS A 163 -19.14 2.49 11.14
CA LYS A 163 -20.56 2.26 10.84
C LYS A 163 -21.09 1.02 11.57
N GLU A 164 -20.23 0.01 11.71
CA GLU A 164 -20.52 -1.24 12.41
C GLU A 164 -19.27 -1.68 13.16
N ASP A 165 -19.43 -2.44 14.24
CA ASP A 165 -18.31 -2.99 14.98
C ASP A 165 -17.55 -4.01 14.10
N VAL A 166 -16.22 -3.88 14.07
CA VAL A 166 -15.35 -4.73 13.27
C VAL A 166 -14.27 -5.33 14.15
N LYS A 167 -14.02 -6.63 14.00
CA LYS A 167 -12.84 -7.31 14.57
C LYS A 167 -12.23 -8.18 13.49
N ALA A 168 -11.00 -7.89 13.10
CA ALA A 168 -10.31 -8.62 12.05
C ALA A 168 -8.84 -8.90 12.41
N MET A 169 -8.33 -10.01 11.90
CA MET A 169 -7.00 -10.52 12.22
C MET A 169 -6.13 -10.65 10.97
N PHE A 170 -4.90 -10.15 11.04
CA PHE A 170 -3.95 -10.10 9.92
C PHE A 170 -2.55 -10.52 10.36
N THR A 171 -1.74 -11.07 9.46
CA THR A 171 -0.33 -11.36 9.78
C THR A 171 0.52 -10.09 9.76
N MET A 172 1.35 -9.93 10.80
CA MET A 172 2.28 -8.79 10.93
C MET A 172 3.31 -8.74 9.80
N LYS A 173 3.64 -9.88 9.18
CA LYS A 173 4.57 -9.93 8.04
C LYS A 173 4.11 -9.01 6.90
N TYR A 174 2.84 -9.07 6.52
CA TYR A 174 2.30 -8.23 5.45
C TYR A 174 2.01 -6.81 5.93
N MET A 175 1.47 -6.64 7.15
CA MET A 175 1.20 -5.32 7.72
C MET A 175 2.46 -4.46 7.79
N ASN A 176 3.59 -5.03 8.23
CA ASN A 176 4.88 -4.33 8.22
C ASN A 176 5.35 -3.95 6.82
N HIS A 177 5.16 -4.81 5.81
CA HIS A 177 5.51 -4.47 4.44
C HIS A 177 4.69 -3.30 3.92
N PHE A 178 3.38 -3.28 4.20
CA PHE A 178 2.50 -2.18 3.78
C PHE A 178 2.86 -0.88 4.51
N ALA A 179 3.15 -0.95 5.81
CA ALA A 179 3.50 0.21 6.62
C ALA A 179 4.82 0.90 6.20
N ASN A 180 5.73 0.18 5.55
CA ASN A 180 6.95 0.77 4.98
C ASN A 180 6.69 1.82 3.87
N ALA A 181 5.47 1.90 3.33
CA ALA A 181 5.08 2.91 2.35
C ALA A 181 4.84 4.31 2.97
N HIS A 182 5.01 4.50 4.29
CA HIS A 182 4.81 5.78 4.98
C HIS A 182 5.59 6.97 4.39
N ASN A 183 6.69 6.75 3.68
CA ASN A 183 7.46 7.83 3.05
C ASN A 183 6.81 8.37 1.76
N LEU A 184 5.75 7.73 1.26
CA LEU A 184 5.06 8.13 0.03
C LEU A 184 3.91 9.11 0.28
N SER A 185 3.35 9.12 1.49
CA SER A 185 2.22 9.96 1.87
C SER A 185 2.26 10.25 3.35
N GLU A 186 1.92 11.47 3.76
CA GLU A 186 1.88 11.87 5.16
C GLU A 186 0.80 11.09 5.95
N ARG A 187 -0.23 10.59 5.26
CA ARG A 187 -1.38 9.92 5.85
C ARG A 187 -1.61 8.56 5.21
N VAL A 188 -2.24 7.66 5.95
CA VAL A 188 -2.68 6.35 5.49
C VAL A 188 -4.14 6.15 5.83
N LYS A 189 -4.90 5.60 4.88
CA LYS A 189 -6.29 5.19 5.08
C LYS A 189 -6.37 3.68 5.18
N ILE A 190 -6.93 3.19 6.28
CA ILE A 190 -7.14 1.79 6.58
C ILE A 190 -8.64 1.53 6.55
N SER A 191 -9.11 0.76 5.59
CA SER A 191 -10.52 0.40 5.43
C SER A 191 -10.72 -1.08 5.74
N LEU A 192 -11.66 -1.39 6.62
CA LEU A 192 -11.90 -2.73 7.14
C LEU A 192 -13.40 -3.04 7.28
N SER A 193 -13.74 -4.31 7.07
CA SER A 193 -15.04 -4.93 7.35
C SER A 193 -14.82 -6.33 7.92
N ASN A 194 -15.84 -6.90 8.56
CA ASN A 194 -15.76 -8.29 9.02
C ASN A 194 -15.71 -9.25 7.82
N ASN A 195 -14.79 -10.22 7.85
CA ASN A 195 -14.62 -11.25 6.82
C ASN A 195 -14.30 -10.74 5.40
N GLU A 196 -13.83 -9.50 5.26
CA GLU A 196 -13.38 -8.93 3.99
C GLU A 196 -11.88 -8.62 4.03
N ALA A 197 -11.28 -8.40 2.86
CA ALA A 197 -9.90 -7.97 2.78
C ALA A 197 -9.74 -6.54 3.34
N ILE A 198 -8.75 -6.35 4.21
CA ILE A 198 -8.34 -5.00 4.63
C ILE A 198 -7.74 -4.27 3.43
N ARG A 199 -8.07 -2.98 3.31
CA ARG A 199 -7.43 -2.07 2.35
C ARG A 199 -6.59 -1.05 3.08
N ILE A 200 -5.31 -0.96 2.72
CA ILE A 200 -4.40 0.08 3.19
C ILE A 200 -4.04 0.96 2.00
N GLU A 201 -4.38 2.24 2.07
CA GLU A 201 -4.27 3.21 0.98
C GLU A 201 -3.37 4.37 1.37
N TYR A 202 -2.40 4.66 0.50
CA TYR A 202 -1.56 5.84 0.52
C TYR A 202 -1.90 6.69 -0.70
N ASP A 203 -2.42 7.89 -0.48
CA ASP A 203 -2.69 8.83 -1.56
C ASP A 203 -1.38 9.42 -2.07
N LEU A 204 -1.25 9.51 -3.39
CA LEU A 204 -0.17 10.22 -4.08
C LEU A 204 -0.77 11.48 -4.70
N ASP A 205 0.04 12.49 -5.01
CA ASP A 205 -0.42 13.77 -5.61
C ASP A 205 -1.42 13.56 -6.76
N TYR A 206 -1.11 12.58 -7.61
CA TYR A 206 -1.92 12.22 -8.78
C TYR A 206 -2.01 10.70 -8.93
N GLY A 207 -2.54 10.03 -7.91
CA GLY A 207 -2.64 8.58 -7.91
C GLY A 207 -2.86 7.98 -6.52
N TYR A 208 -2.60 6.69 -6.41
CA TYR A 208 -2.62 6.00 -5.12
C TYR A 208 -1.73 4.75 -5.16
N LEU A 209 -1.32 4.31 -3.97
CA LEU A 209 -0.82 2.97 -3.71
C LEU A 209 -1.76 2.28 -2.72
N ARG A 210 -2.36 1.16 -3.13
CA ARG A 210 -3.29 0.37 -2.33
C ARG A 210 -2.78 -1.05 -2.13
N PHE A 211 -2.88 -1.51 -0.90
CA PHE A 211 -2.62 -2.89 -0.51
C PHE A 211 -3.91 -3.54 -0.05
N TYR A 212 -4.12 -4.79 -0.44
CA TYR A 212 -5.24 -5.61 0.01
C TYR A 212 -4.71 -6.90 0.61
N LEU A 213 -5.28 -7.31 1.74
CA LEU A 213 -4.94 -8.56 2.41
C LEU A 213 -6.20 -9.20 2.96
N GLY A 214 -6.48 -10.45 2.57
CA GLY A 214 -7.58 -11.22 3.14
C GLY A 214 -7.45 -11.38 4.65
N SER A 215 -8.56 -11.23 5.39
CA SER A 215 -8.58 -11.53 6.82
C SER A 215 -8.43 -13.04 7.07
N LYS A 216 -7.66 -13.42 8.09
CA LYS A 216 -7.70 -14.81 8.58
C LYS A 216 -9.03 -15.03 9.31
N ILE A 217 -9.77 -16.09 8.95
CA ILE A 217 -10.95 -16.52 9.72
C ILE A 217 -10.42 -17.26 10.96
N GLU A 218 -11.05 -17.07 12.14
CA GLU A 218 -10.67 -17.74 13.40
C GLU A 218 -10.62 -19.29 13.30
N GLY A 219 -11.13 -19.91 12.22
CA GLY A 219 -11.11 -21.35 11.96
C GLY A 219 -9.93 -21.91 11.18
N ASP A 220 -9.07 -21.09 10.57
CA ASP A 220 -7.94 -21.55 9.73
C ASP A 220 -6.61 -21.72 10.51
N ILE A 221 -6.70 -21.86 11.83
CA ILE A 221 -5.56 -22.08 12.73
C ILE A 221 -5.58 -23.53 13.23
N TYR A 222 -5.55 -24.51 12.32
CA TYR A 222 -5.25 -25.91 12.64
C TYR A 222 -4.49 -26.58 11.49
#